data_AF-L7U8T9-F1
#
_entry.id   AF-L7U8T9-F1
#
_cell.length_a   1.000
_cell.length_b   1.000
_cell.length_c   1.000
_cell.angle_alpha   90.00
_cell.angle_beta   90.00
_cell.angle_gamma   90.00
#
_symmetry.space_group_name_H-M   'P 1'
#
loop_
_entity.id
_entity.type
_entity.pdbx_description
1 polymer ?
#
loop_
_entity_poly.entity_id
_entity_poly.type
_entity_poly.pdbx_seq_one_letter_code
_entity_poly.pdbx_strand_id
1 'polypeptide(L)'
;MGDDRVVEAGVPVELGSREEGAPVLSWEPGDGTPSARGPRLSHAFARPGVYSVRALHEGQEVGRVQLTVVPRPLLRAVPAEAQTVLWMPTLRGNMEALVDFYERLVGPEESENALRDAPLVALVLESLAQSSGVVDPEEGFGLFLLPAFDGVVALLGVTEPEAAMQAVAQELESSGHQVSPTGDGAMRVVPADSGEPMLLFVDRGYLYLAIPDSDSGELEAGEPVSVLAVEPAVADVEVARGAVRGLEGPGLSESALYQELRAKVAEGHVHLYSSALKGGAEAGEKESPVRGFMASLAVQSERMTLDGFLASSRPLFHGANAPASALLADSALGPVAAAQLSVPPEELAKLVFGAPGSPLRERVVERWRSRGLDPEALLKALRGDVAVLVYFDAPGFLKSFVQNHRPEPRGTVLIDAGLTSAEPVLRLLDEHLDGSLLRFRAENVPGGKMYRTMLRGFPVQLLVGAQRATLLAGEPLDGRPRGDVGRALRERLGGEAFGAGHQSLMADLGQLRADLDAQHAVPGVTAERLASAQGLVKAVLERFLPLDSAFMDFSLAEGGARLKGGLRLREGARGGQGWR
;
A
#
# COMPACT_ATOMS: atom_id res chain seq x y z
N MET A 1 -13.99 -46.72 -3.60
CA MET A 1 -13.82 -45.64 -4.58
C MET A 1 -14.20 -44.28 -3.97
N GLY A 2 -15.35 -44.17 -3.29
CA GLY A 2 -15.91 -42.88 -2.88
C GLY A 2 -16.78 -42.31 -4.00
N ASP A 3 -17.46 -41.19 -3.72
CA ASP A 3 -18.30 -40.50 -4.70
C ASP A 3 -17.49 -39.53 -5.58
N ASP A 4 -18.06 -39.19 -6.73
CA ASP A 4 -17.55 -38.09 -7.57
C ASP A 4 -17.51 -36.80 -6.74
N ARG A 5 -16.38 -36.10 -6.81
CA ARG A 5 -16.12 -34.96 -5.92
C ARG A 5 -15.13 -33.97 -6.50
N VAL A 6 -15.21 -32.75 -5.98
CA VAL A 6 -14.26 -31.69 -6.25
C VAL A 6 -13.09 -31.81 -5.28
N VAL A 7 -11.87 -31.74 -5.81
CA VAL A 7 -10.60 -31.77 -5.04
C VAL A 7 -9.70 -30.65 -5.57
N GLU A 8 -8.64 -30.31 -4.84
CA GLU A 8 -7.71 -29.26 -5.26
C GLU A 8 -6.48 -29.84 -5.95
N ALA A 9 -5.93 -29.10 -6.90
CA ALA A 9 -4.65 -29.43 -7.52
C ALA A 9 -3.56 -29.54 -6.44
N GLY A 10 -2.64 -30.47 -6.63
CA GLY A 10 -1.47 -30.76 -5.78
C GLY A 10 -1.76 -31.18 -4.34
N VAL A 11 -3.03 -31.40 -3.94
CA VAL A 11 -3.39 -31.99 -2.64
C VAL A 11 -3.56 -33.51 -2.82
N PRO A 12 -2.87 -34.36 -2.03
CA PRO A 12 -3.04 -35.81 -2.13
C PRO A 12 -4.48 -36.25 -1.85
N VAL A 13 -5.07 -36.96 -2.82
CA VAL A 13 -6.38 -37.61 -2.69
C VAL A 13 -6.15 -39.05 -2.27
N GLU A 14 -6.75 -39.42 -1.14
CA GLU A 14 -6.77 -40.79 -0.63
C GLU A 14 -7.96 -41.56 -1.21
N LEU A 15 -7.68 -42.70 -1.83
CA LEU A 15 -8.66 -43.64 -2.37
C LEU A 15 -8.33 -45.05 -1.88
N GLY A 16 -9.36 -45.88 -1.69
CA GLY A 16 -9.21 -47.26 -1.21
C GLY A 16 -9.66 -47.45 0.25
N SER A 17 -9.40 -48.63 0.80
CA SER A 17 -9.84 -49.00 2.16
C SER A 17 -8.71 -48.84 3.17
N ARG A 18 -9.04 -48.37 4.38
CA ARG A 18 -8.12 -48.35 5.55
C ARG A 18 -8.18 -49.65 6.34
N GLU A 19 -9.04 -50.60 5.97
CA GLU A 19 -9.22 -51.86 6.70
C GLU A 19 -8.01 -52.79 6.53
N GLU A 20 -7.68 -53.47 7.62
CA GLU A 20 -6.61 -54.47 7.64
C GLU A 20 -7.04 -55.69 6.83
N GLY A 21 -6.22 -56.08 5.83
CA GLY A 21 -6.54 -57.18 4.91
C GLY A 21 -7.28 -56.77 3.62
N ALA A 22 -7.43 -55.47 3.35
CA ALA A 22 -8.01 -55.00 2.09
C ALA A 22 -7.23 -55.52 0.85
N PRO A 23 -7.93 -55.87 -0.24
CA PRO A 23 -7.31 -56.42 -1.44
C PRO A 23 -6.37 -55.42 -2.10
N VAL A 24 -5.25 -55.91 -2.65
CA VAL A 24 -4.33 -55.09 -3.43
C VAL A 24 -4.96 -54.80 -4.79
N LEU A 25 -5.04 -53.51 -5.14
CA LEU A 25 -5.57 -53.03 -6.41
C LEU A 25 -4.46 -52.38 -7.23
N SER A 26 -4.64 -52.38 -8.55
CA SER A 26 -3.89 -51.54 -9.48
C SER A 26 -4.69 -50.28 -9.71
N TRP A 27 -4.08 -49.12 -9.47
CA TRP A 27 -4.71 -47.82 -9.56
C TRP A 27 -4.21 -47.10 -10.79
N GLU A 28 -5.12 -46.53 -11.57
CA GLU A 28 -4.82 -45.70 -12.72
C GLU A 28 -5.42 -44.31 -12.48
N PRO A 29 -4.60 -43.29 -12.15
CA PRO A 29 -5.10 -41.97 -11.79
C PRO A 29 -5.79 -41.22 -12.93
N GLY A 30 -5.41 -41.52 -14.18
CA GLY A 30 -6.04 -40.94 -15.37
C GLY A 30 -5.49 -39.58 -15.80
N ASP A 31 -4.44 -39.07 -15.15
CA ASP A 31 -3.71 -37.83 -15.49
C ASP A 31 -2.41 -38.10 -16.30
N GLY A 32 -2.21 -39.35 -16.73
CA GLY A 32 -1.01 -39.79 -17.45
C GLY A 32 0.11 -40.31 -16.54
N THR A 33 -0.03 -40.23 -15.22
CA THR A 33 0.94 -40.81 -14.29
C THR A 33 0.92 -42.34 -14.30
N PRO A 34 2.06 -43.01 -14.03
CA PRO A 34 2.14 -44.47 -14.00
C PRO A 34 1.18 -45.09 -12.97
N SER A 35 0.67 -46.28 -13.29
CA SER A 35 -0.22 -47.00 -12.38
C SER A 35 0.49 -47.39 -11.07
N ALA A 36 -0.18 -47.18 -9.93
CA ALA A 36 0.32 -47.58 -8.61
C ALA A 36 -0.35 -48.87 -8.13
N ARG A 37 0.30 -49.64 -7.25
CA ARG A 37 -0.26 -50.86 -6.65
C ARG A 37 -0.36 -50.74 -5.14
N GLY A 38 -1.51 -51.10 -4.60
CA GLY A 38 -1.75 -51.12 -3.16
C GLY A 38 -3.23 -51.23 -2.81
N PRO A 39 -3.56 -51.49 -1.52
CA PRO A 39 -4.94 -51.42 -1.04
C PRO A 39 -5.50 -49.99 -1.03
N ARG A 40 -4.60 -49.01 -1.13
CA ARG A 40 -4.89 -47.58 -1.19
C ARG A 40 -4.05 -46.89 -2.26
N LEU A 41 -4.56 -45.78 -2.75
CA LEU A 41 -3.88 -44.81 -3.59
C LEU A 41 -3.85 -43.47 -2.85
N SER A 42 -2.67 -42.89 -2.71
CA SER A 42 -2.46 -41.50 -2.33
C SER A 42 -1.89 -40.80 -3.56
N HIS A 43 -2.67 -39.92 -4.18
CA HIS A 43 -2.29 -39.29 -5.44
C HIS A 43 -2.62 -37.81 -5.47
N ALA A 44 -1.65 -36.97 -5.81
CA ALA A 44 -1.84 -35.53 -5.98
C ALA A 44 -1.89 -35.18 -7.47
N PHE A 45 -3.02 -34.67 -7.94
CA PHE A 45 -3.20 -34.25 -9.33
C PHE A 45 -2.54 -32.89 -9.54
N ALA A 46 -1.53 -32.80 -10.40
CA ALA A 46 -0.76 -31.57 -10.55
C ALA A 46 -1.56 -30.42 -11.18
N ARG A 47 -2.50 -30.71 -12.08
CA ARG A 47 -3.23 -29.70 -12.87
C ARG A 47 -4.73 -29.73 -12.59
N PRO A 48 -5.43 -28.59 -12.68
CA PRO A 48 -6.89 -28.55 -12.72
C PRO A 48 -7.43 -29.32 -13.92
N GLY A 49 -8.55 -30.01 -13.73
CA GLY A 49 -9.13 -30.84 -14.78
C GLY A 49 -10.13 -31.86 -14.25
N VAL A 50 -10.72 -32.63 -15.16
CA VAL A 50 -11.60 -33.73 -14.80
C VAL A 50 -10.88 -35.05 -15.07
N TYR A 51 -10.60 -35.80 -14.00
CA TYR A 51 -9.84 -37.04 -14.06
C TYR A 51 -10.71 -38.24 -13.74
N SER A 52 -10.54 -39.32 -14.49
CA SER A 52 -11.23 -40.59 -14.26
C SER A 52 -10.26 -41.58 -13.62
N VAL A 53 -10.34 -41.72 -12.29
CA VAL A 53 -9.50 -42.68 -11.55
C VAL A 53 -10.14 -44.06 -11.64
N ARG A 54 -9.36 -45.06 -12.07
CA ARG A 54 -9.79 -46.46 -12.15
C ARG A 54 -9.06 -47.30 -11.11
N ALA A 55 -9.79 -48.23 -10.52
CA ALA A 55 -9.22 -49.29 -9.70
C ALA A 55 -9.44 -50.63 -10.41
N LEU A 56 -8.38 -51.40 -10.55
CA LEU A 56 -8.39 -52.70 -11.22
C LEU A 56 -7.95 -53.81 -10.25
N HIS A 57 -8.66 -54.91 -10.26
CA HIS A 57 -8.28 -56.15 -9.60
C HIS A 57 -7.99 -57.20 -10.67
N GLU A 58 -6.77 -57.76 -10.69
CA GLU A 58 -6.33 -58.73 -11.71
C GLU A 58 -6.56 -58.25 -13.16
N GLY A 59 -6.47 -56.94 -13.40
CA GLY A 59 -6.69 -56.32 -14.72
C GLY A 59 -8.14 -56.07 -15.09
N GLN A 60 -9.11 -56.41 -14.23
CA GLN A 60 -10.52 -56.05 -14.41
C GLN A 60 -10.85 -54.79 -13.60
N GLU A 61 -11.55 -53.83 -14.22
CA GLU A 61 -12.03 -52.62 -13.54
C GLU A 61 -13.06 -53.01 -12.47
N VAL A 62 -12.72 -52.78 -11.20
CA VAL A 62 -13.60 -53.02 -10.05
C VAL A 62 -14.21 -51.72 -9.51
N GLY A 63 -13.76 -50.57 -10.03
CA GLY A 63 -14.33 -49.28 -9.67
C GLY A 63 -13.78 -48.13 -10.50
N ARG A 64 -14.57 -47.06 -10.55
CA ARG A 64 -14.24 -45.78 -11.18
C ARG A 64 -14.79 -44.64 -10.35
N VAL A 65 -14.06 -43.52 -10.31
CA VAL A 65 -14.55 -42.25 -9.74
C VAL A 65 -14.08 -41.10 -10.61
N GLN A 66 -14.94 -40.10 -10.79
CA GLN A 66 -14.61 -38.86 -11.46
C GLN A 66 -14.21 -37.80 -10.43
N LEU A 67 -13.00 -37.28 -10.55
CA LEU A 67 -12.49 -36.20 -9.72
C LEU A 67 -12.43 -34.92 -10.54
N THR A 68 -13.12 -33.88 -10.08
CA THR A 68 -12.96 -32.52 -10.62
C THR A 68 -11.90 -31.80 -9.80
N VAL A 69 -10.70 -31.70 -10.34
CA VAL A 69 -9.58 -30.99 -9.73
C VAL A 69 -9.71 -29.52 -10.08
N VAL A 70 -9.83 -28.65 -9.08
CA VAL A 70 -9.91 -27.18 -9.24
C VAL A 70 -8.58 -26.51 -8.93
N PRO A 71 -8.32 -25.28 -9.42
CA PRO A 71 -7.17 -24.49 -9.02
C PRO A 71 -7.11 -24.33 -7.51
N ARG A 72 -5.90 -24.31 -7.00
CA ARG A 72 -5.67 -24.16 -5.56
C ARG A 72 -5.55 -22.68 -5.20
N PRO A 73 -6.32 -22.19 -4.22
CA PRO A 73 -6.13 -20.84 -3.73
C PRO A 73 -4.75 -20.70 -3.07
N LEU A 74 -3.96 -19.72 -3.50
CA LEU A 74 -2.60 -19.45 -2.99
C LEU A 74 -2.55 -19.39 -1.45
N LEU A 75 -3.56 -18.81 -0.81
CA LEU A 75 -3.61 -18.69 0.65
C LEU A 75 -3.74 -20.01 1.41
N ARG A 76 -4.05 -21.13 0.73
CA ARG A 76 -3.99 -22.47 1.33
C ARG A 76 -2.56 -22.98 1.46
N ALA A 77 -1.64 -22.44 0.66
CA ALA A 77 -0.21 -22.71 0.73
C ALA A 77 0.53 -21.81 1.73
N VAL A 78 -0.16 -20.82 2.31
CA VAL A 78 0.42 -19.91 3.30
C VAL A 78 0.07 -20.39 4.72
N PRO A 79 1.06 -20.56 5.61
CA PRO A 79 0.81 -20.93 7.00
C PRO A 79 -0.18 -19.97 7.69
N ALA A 80 -1.06 -20.51 8.54
CA ALA A 80 -2.11 -19.73 9.18
C ALA A 80 -1.56 -18.67 10.17
N GLU A 81 -0.35 -18.90 10.67
CA GLU A 81 0.42 -18.00 11.52
C GLU A 81 1.16 -16.88 10.77
N ALA A 82 1.12 -16.86 9.44
CA ALA A 82 1.74 -15.80 8.65
C ALA A 82 1.22 -14.42 9.09
N GLN A 83 2.15 -13.53 9.41
CA GLN A 83 1.81 -12.21 9.96
C GLN A 83 1.33 -11.28 8.87
N THR A 84 2.08 -11.21 7.79
CA THR A 84 1.80 -10.34 6.65
C THR A 84 1.88 -11.16 5.38
N VAL A 85 0.93 -10.96 4.47
CA VAL A 85 0.87 -11.62 3.17
C VAL A 85 0.52 -10.60 2.11
N LEU A 86 1.36 -10.45 1.09
CA LEU A 86 1.07 -9.73 -0.14
C LEU A 86 0.88 -10.76 -1.25
N TRP A 87 -0.25 -10.78 -1.95
CA TRP A 87 -0.45 -11.76 -3.01
C TRP A 87 -1.33 -11.26 -4.15
N MET A 88 -1.14 -11.89 -5.30
CA MET A 88 -1.97 -11.81 -6.48
C MET A 88 -2.72 -13.15 -6.63
N PRO A 89 -4.06 -13.19 -6.68
CA PRO A 89 -4.81 -14.45 -6.68
C PRO A 89 -4.58 -15.29 -7.94
N THR A 90 -4.52 -14.64 -9.10
CA THR A 90 -4.29 -15.25 -10.41
C THR A 90 -3.30 -14.39 -11.18
N LEU A 91 -2.35 -15.00 -11.90
CA LEU A 91 -1.40 -14.23 -12.71
C LEU A 91 -2.07 -13.67 -13.97
N ARG A 92 -2.87 -14.49 -14.65
CA ARG A 92 -3.56 -14.13 -15.89
C ARG A 92 -4.44 -12.90 -15.71
N GLY A 93 -4.22 -11.90 -16.55
CA GLY A 93 -4.97 -10.64 -16.60
C GLY A 93 -4.56 -9.64 -15.53
N ASN A 94 -4.02 -10.10 -14.39
CA ASN A 94 -3.58 -9.22 -13.31
C ASN A 94 -2.16 -8.71 -13.50
N MET A 95 -1.23 -9.59 -13.90
CA MET A 95 0.17 -9.24 -14.09
C MET A 95 0.33 -8.24 -15.24
N GLU A 96 -0.35 -8.47 -16.37
CA GLU A 96 -0.29 -7.61 -17.54
C GLU A 96 -0.82 -6.21 -17.24
N ALA A 97 -1.91 -6.11 -16.46
CA ALA A 97 -2.47 -4.82 -16.04
C ALA A 97 -1.52 -4.04 -15.13
N LEU A 98 -0.83 -4.73 -14.21
CA LEU A 98 0.15 -4.11 -13.32
C LEU A 98 1.40 -3.63 -14.06
N VAL A 99 1.94 -4.46 -14.96
CA VAL A 99 3.10 -4.09 -15.77
C VAL A 99 2.75 -2.94 -16.71
N ASP A 100 1.61 -2.97 -17.42
CA ASP A 100 1.17 -1.84 -18.28
C ASP A 100 1.05 -0.53 -17.47
N PHE A 101 0.42 -0.59 -16.29
CA PHE A 101 0.30 0.60 -15.43
C PHE A 101 1.67 1.11 -14.93
N TYR A 102 2.54 0.19 -14.48
CA TYR A 102 3.88 0.54 -14.00
C TYR A 102 4.75 1.12 -15.12
N GLU A 103 4.74 0.51 -16.30
CA GLU A 103 5.44 1.00 -17.50
C GLU A 103 5.00 2.42 -17.87
N ARG A 104 3.69 2.72 -17.82
CA ARG A 104 3.16 4.07 -18.06
C ARG A 104 3.59 5.07 -16.98
N LEU A 105 3.73 4.61 -15.74
CA LEU A 105 4.11 5.42 -14.59
C LEU A 105 5.61 5.75 -14.59
N VAL A 106 6.49 4.76 -14.73
CA VAL A 106 7.95 4.96 -14.61
C VAL A 106 8.67 5.05 -15.95
N GLY A 107 8.07 4.52 -17.02
CA GLY A 107 8.62 4.44 -18.36
C GLY A 107 9.15 3.04 -18.70
N PRO A 108 9.27 2.69 -19.99
CA PRO A 108 9.66 1.35 -20.43
C PRO A 108 11.08 0.97 -19.99
N GLU A 109 12.05 1.89 -20.08
CA GLU A 109 13.44 1.61 -19.69
C GLU A 109 13.57 1.33 -18.18
N GLU A 110 12.98 2.16 -17.33
CA GLU A 110 12.99 1.95 -15.87
C GLU A 110 12.18 0.72 -15.47
N SER A 111 11.09 0.44 -16.18
CA SER A 111 10.30 -0.77 -15.98
C SER A 111 11.10 -2.02 -16.32
N GLU A 112 11.78 -2.03 -17.47
CA GLU A 112 12.61 -3.17 -17.88
C GLU A 112 13.76 -3.41 -16.92
N ASN A 113 14.45 -2.34 -16.47
CA ASN A 113 15.50 -2.44 -15.47
C ASN A 113 14.98 -3.02 -14.14
N ALA A 114 13.86 -2.50 -13.63
CA ALA A 114 13.26 -2.99 -12.39
C ALA A 114 12.80 -4.46 -12.47
N LEU A 115 12.32 -4.89 -13.64
CA LEU A 115 11.90 -6.28 -13.86
C LEU A 115 13.09 -7.25 -13.97
N ARG A 116 14.23 -6.81 -14.50
CA ARG A 116 15.46 -7.61 -14.56
C ARG A 116 16.00 -7.95 -13.17
N ASP A 117 15.81 -7.07 -12.20
CA ASP A 117 16.26 -7.27 -10.82
C ASP A 117 15.31 -8.19 -10.00
N ALA A 118 14.22 -8.68 -10.61
CA ALA A 118 13.18 -9.49 -9.96
C ALA A 118 13.03 -10.87 -10.62
N PRO A 119 13.87 -11.88 -10.28
CA PRO A 119 13.99 -13.14 -11.01
C PRO A 119 12.68 -13.95 -11.10
N LEU A 120 11.86 -13.93 -10.04
CA LEU A 120 10.55 -14.60 -10.06
C LEU A 120 9.53 -13.88 -10.96
N VAL A 121 9.62 -12.56 -11.06
CA VAL A 121 8.72 -11.77 -11.91
C VAL A 121 9.08 -11.97 -13.37
N ALA A 122 10.38 -12.01 -13.69
CA ALA A 122 10.87 -12.35 -15.03
C ALA A 122 10.34 -13.72 -15.50
N LEU A 123 10.48 -14.76 -14.66
CA LEU A 123 9.96 -16.10 -14.96
C LEU A 123 8.44 -16.10 -15.21
N VAL A 124 7.68 -15.36 -14.39
CA VAL A 124 6.23 -15.21 -14.57
C VAL A 124 5.91 -14.58 -15.93
N LEU A 125 6.60 -13.50 -16.29
CA LEU A 125 6.36 -12.80 -17.55
C LEU A 125 6.73 -13.65 -18.76
N GLU A 126 7.86 -14.37 -18.73
CA GLU A 126 8.23 -15.32 -19.77
C GLU A 126 7.20 -16.44 -19.92
N SER A 127 6.72 -16.98 -18.79
CA SER A 127 5.73 -18.05 -18.77
C SER A 127 4.34 -17.59 -19.22
N LEU A 128 4.00 -16.31 -19.09
CA LEU A 128 2.76 -15.73 -19.62
C LEU A 128 2.86 -15.45 -21.11
N ALA A 129 4.04 -15.08 -21.61
CA ALA A 129 4.29 -14.86 -23.03
C ALA A 129 4.33 -16.18 -23.83
N GLN A 130 4.83 -17.25 -23.22
CA GLN A 130 4.92 -18.57 -23.83
C GLN A 130 3.69 -19.43 -23.50
N SER A 131 3.12 -20.12 -24.48
CA SER A 131 1.93 -20.98 -24.28
C SER A 131 2.22 -22.29 -23.51
N SER A 132 3.47 -22.56 -23.15
CA SER A 132 3.93 -23.79 -22.49
C SER A 132 4.99 -23.51 -21.41
N GLY A 133 4.71 -22.60 -20.48
CA GLY A 133 5.60 -22.30 -19.37
C GLY A 133 5.41 -23.20 -18.15
N VAL A 134 6.37 -23.12 -17.21
CA VAL A 134 6.40 -23.92 -15.97
C VAL A 134 5.51 -23.34 -14.86
N VAL A 135 5.06 -22.10 -15.01
CA VAL A 135 4.19 -21.37 -14.06
C VAL A 135 2.73 -21.63 -14.41
N ASP A 136 1.88 -21.83 -13.40
CA ASP A 136 0.43 -21.93 -13.61
C ASP A 136 -0.19 -20.51 -13.66
N PRO A 137 -0.70 -20.05 -14.82
CA PRO A 137 -1.26 -18.70 -14.95
C PRO A 137 -2.59 -18.53 -14.21
N GLU A 138 -3.26 -19.62 -13.85
CA GLU A 138 -4.51 -19.62 -13.06
C GLU A 138 -4.23 -19.65 -11.55
N GLU A 139 -2.99 -19.91 -11.15
CA GLU A 139 -2.53 -19.72 -9.78
C GLU A 139 -1.87 -18.34 -9.62
N GLY A 140 -1.55 -18.01 -8.37
CA GLY A 140 -1.05 -16.71 -7.97
C GLY A 140 0.44 -16.65 -7.68
N PHE A 141 0.89 -15.45 -7.35
CA PHE A 141 2.19 -15.17 -6.73
C PHE A 141 1.96 -14.49 -5.38
N GLY A 142 2.81 -14.77 -4.40
CA GLY A 142 2.72 -14.11 -3.11
C GLY A 142 4.04 -14.04 -2.36
N LEU A 143 4.04 -13.18 -1.35
CA LEU A 143 5.10 -12.98 -0.37
C LEU A 143 4.46 -13.04 1.01
N PHE A 144 5.10 -13.70 1.96
CA PHE A 144 4.64 -13.69 3.35
C PHE A 144 5.77 -13.64 4.36
N LEU A 145 5.43 -13.11 5.54
CA LEU A 145 6.30 -13.05 6.72
C LEU A 145 5.80 -14.03 7.77
N LEU A 146 6.73 -14.75 8.40
CA LEU A 146 6.43 -15.67 9.49
C LEU A 146 6.93 -15.10 10.83
N PRO A 147 6.23 -15.34 11.95
CA PRO A 147 6.69 -14.90 13.26
C PRO A 147 8.05 -15.46 13.68
N ALA A 148 8.40 -16.66 13.22
CA ALA A 148 9.58 -17.40 13.67
C ALA A 148 10.78 -17.28 12.71
N PHE A 149 10.62 -16.62 11.57
CA PHE A 149 11.65 -16.50 10.53
C PHE A 149 11.91 -15.02 10.25
N ASP A 150 13.18 -14.63 10.33
CA ASP A 150 13.60 -13.26 10.06
C ASP A 150 13.93 -13.10 8.57
N GLY A 151 12.90 -12.78 7.79
CA GLY A 151 12.99 -12.66 6.35
C GLY A 151 11.65 -12.83 5.63
N VAL A 152 11.72 -12.94 4.31
CA VAL A 152 10.55 -13.03 3.42
C VAL A 152 10.50 -14.41 2.77
N VAL A 153 9.31 -15.00 2.70
CA VAL A 153 9.07 -16.20 1.90
C VAL A 153 8.23 -15.84 0.68
N ALA A 154 8.80 -16.02 -0.52
CA ALA A 154 8.08 -15.92 -1.78
C ALA A 154 7.46 -17.27 -2.16
N LEU A 155 6.29 -17.26 -2.79
CA LEU A 155 5.65 -18.45 -3.34
C LEU A 155 5.05 -18.19 -4.73
N LEU A 156 5.11 -19.21 -5.59
CA LEU A 156 4.62 -19.17 -6.96
C LEU A 156 3.97 -20.51 -7.34
N GLY A 157 2.76 -20.46 -7.93
CA GLY A 157 2.08 -21.65 -8.42
C GLY A 157 2.74 -22.22 -9.67
N VAL A 158 3.05 -23.52 -9.67
CA VAL A 158 3.82 -24.16 -10.76
C VAL A 158 3.15 -25.45 -11.23
N THR A 159 3.22 -25.71 -12.54
CA THR A 159 2.63 -26.93 -13.13
C THR A 159 3.62 -28.08 -13.21
N GLU A 160 4.93 -27.78 -13.25
CA GLU A 160 6.02 -28.75 -13.38
C GLU A 160 7.13 -28.44 -12.35
N PRO A 161 7.02 -28.97 -11.12
CA PRO A 161 7.93 -28.68 -10.00
C PRO A 161 9.42 -28.74 -10.32
N GLU A 162 9.87 -29.82 -10.94
CA GLU A 162 11.30 -30.03 -11.23
C GLU A 162 11.80 -29.03 -12.28
N ALA A 163 11.01 -28.82 -13.34
CA ALA A 163 11.35 -27.84 -14.38
C ALA A 163 11.34 -26.40 -13.84
N ALA A 164 10.39 -26.08 -12.96
CA ALA A 164 10.32 -24.76 -12.31
C ALA A 164 11.51 -24.50 -11.37
N MET A 165 11.90 -25.48 -10.56
CA MET A 165 13.10 -25.41 -9.71
C MET A 165 14.34 -25.13 -10.56
N GLN A 166 14.51 -25.84 -11.67
CA GLN A 166 15.66 -25.66 -12.58
C GLN A 166 15.63 -24.29 -13.27
N ALA A 167 14.46 -23.83 -13.71
CA ALA A 167 14.32 -22.52 -14.34
C ALA A 167 14.69 -21.39 -13.38
N VAL A 168 14.22 -21.42 -12.12
CA VAL A 168 14.60 -20.43 -11.12
C VAL A 168 16.08 -20.55 -10.72
N ALA A 169 16.61 -21.77 -10.61
CA ALA A 169 18.03 -21.96 -10.35
C ALA A 169 18.90 -21.34 -11.45
N GLN A 170 18.56 -21.56 -12.72
CA GLN A 170 19.27 -21.00 -13.86
C GLN A 170 19.20 -19.46 -13.87
N GLU A 171 18.04 -18.89 -13.55
CA GLU A 171 17.88 -17.43 -13.45
C GLU A 171 18.76 -16.86 -12.35
N LEU A 172 18.73 -17.46 -11.15
CA LEU A 172 19.57 -17.04 -10.02
C LEU A 172 21.06 -17.15 -10.32
N GLU A 173 21.48 -18.22 -11.00
CA GLU A 173 22.87 -18.38 -11.48
C GLU A 173 23.25 -17.29 -12.50
N SER A 174 22.33 -16.92 -13.39
CA SER A 174 22.54 -15.85 -14.37
C SER A 174 22.71 -14.48 -13.70
N SER A 175 22.05 -14.26 -12.56
CA SER A 175 22.22 -13.08 -11.70
C SER A 175 23.49 -13.15 -10.82
N GLY A 176 24.28 -14.23 -10.92
CA GLY A 176 25.57 -14.39 -10.23
C GLY A 176 25.50 -15.14 -8.90
N HIS A 177 24.34 -15.66 -8.50
CA HIS A 177 24.21 -16.49 -7.30
C HIS A 177 24.78 -17.89 -7.53
N GLN A 178 25.21 -18.56 -6.45
CA GLN A 178 25.61 -19.97 -6.54
C GLN A 178 24.49 -20.87 -6.04
N VAL A 179 23.99 -21.75 -6.90
CA VAL A 179 22.91 -22.68 -6.56
C VAL A 179 23.47 -24.09 -6.38
N SER A 180 23.08 -24.77 -5.31
CA SER A 180 23.54 -26.13 -5.01
C SER A 180 22.41 -27.01 -4.44
N PRO A 181 22.25 -28.26 -4.90
CA PRO A 181 21.23 -29.15 -4.37
C PRO A 181 21.59 -29.63 -2.95
N THR A 182 20.60 -29.71 -2.05
CA THR A 182 20.78 -30.15 -0.65
C THR A 182 20.58 -31.66 -0.44
N GLY A 183 20.21 -32.40 -1.49
CA GLY A 183 20.01 -33.86 -1.46
C GLY A 183 18.62 -34.33 -1.02
N ASP A 184 17.79 -33.42 -0.51
CA ASP A 184 16.41 -33.65 -0.06
C ASP A 184 15.35 -32.99 -0.97
N GLY A 185 15.75 -32.68 -2.21
CA GLY A 185 14.92 -32.04 -3.24
C GLY A 185 14.85 -30.52 -3.17
N ALA A 186 15.46 -29.89 -2.16
CA ALA A 186 15.66 -28.44 -2.13
C ALA A 186 16.99 -28.03 -2.78
N MET A 187 17.12 -26.72 -3.04
CA MET A 187 18.35 -26.09 -3.51
C MET A 187 18.72 -24.94 -2.57
N ARG A 188 19.96 -24.94 -2.10
CA ARG A 188 20.55 -23.83 -1.36
C ARG A 188 21.14 -22.84 -2.34
N VAL A 189 20.81 -21.57 -2.14
CA VAL A 189 21.29 -20.47 -2.98
C VAL A 189 22.18 -19.57 -2.12
N VAL A 190 23.44 -19.41 -2.52
CA VAL A 190 24.38 -18.49 -1.89
C VAL A 190 24.37 -17.18 -2.67
N PRO A 191 23.97 -16.06 -2.04
CA PRO A 191 23.94 -14.76 -2.70
C PRO A 191 25.31 -14.32 -3.24
N ALA A 192 25.31 -13.54 -4.33
CA ALA A 192 26.55 -13.07 -4.97
C ALA A 192 27.27 -12.00 -4.13
N ASP A 193 26.51 -11.27 -3.34
CA ASP A 193 26.89 -10.17 -2.45
C ASP A 193 27.32 -10.63 -1.05
N SER A 194 27.50 -11.93 -0.83
CA SER A 194 27.86 -12.54 0.47
C SER A 194 26.77 -12.40 1.55
N GLY A 195 25.51 -12.21 1.16
CA GLY A 195 24.35 -12.29 2.07
C GLY A 195 24.09 -13.68 2.64
N GLU A 196 23.12 -13.77 3.55
CA GLU A 196 22.70 -15.04 4.17
C GLU A 196 22.12 -16.02 3.13
N PRO A 197 22.41 -17.33 3.20
CA PRO A 197 21.96 -18.30 2.21
C PRO A 197 20.43 -18.42 2.15
N MET A 198 19.88 -18.38 0.92
CA MET A 198 18.46 -18.60 0.65
C MET A 198 18.16 -20.10 0.43
N LEU A 199 16.89 -20.47 0.50
CA LEU A 199 16.42 -21.84 0.25
C LEU A 199 15.27 -21.87 -0.76
N LEU A 200 15.49 -22.59 -1.86
CA LEU A 200 14.50 -22.84 -2.90
C LEU A 200 13.96 -24.28 -2.75
N PHE A 201 12.64 -24.46 -2.73
CA PHE A 201 12.03 -25.78 -2.60
C PHE A 201 10.60 -25.80 -3.16
N VAL A 202 10.07 -26.99 -3.43
CA VAL A 202 8.66 -27.17 -3.79
C VAL A 202 7.93 -27.85 -2.64
N ASP A 203 6.71 -27.38 -2.38
CA ASP A 203 5.74 -28.08 -1.54
C ASP A 203 4.36 -27.92 -2.15
N ARG A 204 3.62 -29.03 -2.26
CA ARG A 204 2.23 -29.03 -2.75
C ARG A 204 2.08 -28.15 -4.01
N GLY A 205 2.85 -28.39 -5.07
CA GLY A 205 2.72 -27.66 -6.35
C GLY A 205 3.00 -26.16 -6.32
N TYR A 206 3.54 -25.62 -5.21
CA TYR A 206 4.08 -24.26 -5.16
C TYR A 206 5.60 -24.32 -5.03
N LEU A 207 6.27 -23.46 -5.77
CA LEU A 207 7.68 -23.15 -5.60
C LEU A 207 7.81 -22.08 -4.53
N TYR A 208 8.67 -22.31 -3.55
CA TYR A 208 8.98 -21.38 -2.47
C TYR A 208 10.44 -20.95 -2.51
N LEU A 209 10.68 -19.68 -2.23
CA LEU A 209 12.00 -19.11 -2.02
C LEU A 209 12.01 -18.39 -0.66
N ALA A 210 12.73 -18.95 0.31
CA ALA A 210 12.94 -18.33 1.62
C ALA A 210 14.19 -17.46 1.57
N ILE A 211 14.01 -16.15 1.79
CA ILE A 211 15.04 -15.12 1.73
C ILE A 211 15.22 -14.55 3.14
N PRO A 212 16.32 -14.87 3.84
CA PRO A 212 16.61 -14.27 5.14
C PRO A 212 16.94 -12.78 4.98
N ASP A 213 16.57 -11.95 5.96
CA ASP A 213 17.04 -10.57 6.00
C ASP A 213 18.55 -10.55 6.30
N SER A 214 19.31 -9.75 5.55
CA SER A 214 20.73 -9.55 5.79
C SER A 214 20.92 -8.48 6.87
N ASP A 215 21.63 -8.84 7.94
CA ASP A 215 22.02 -7.93 9.02
C ASP A 215 22.92 -6.81 8.44
N SER A 216 22.33 -5.75 7.91
CA SER A 216 23.03 -4.49 7.61
C SER A 216 23.13 -3.66 8.89
N GLY A 217 23.78 -4.27 9.89
CA GLY A 217 24.09 -3.63 11.17
C GLY A 217 25.21 -2.59 11.02
N GLU A 218 24.92 -1.42 10.45
CA GLU A 218 25.58 -0.18 10.86
C GLU A 218 24.65 0.55 11.85
N LEU A 219 24.57 0.02 13.06
CA LEU A 219 24.09 0.78 14.21
C LEU A 219 25.21 1.74 14.62
N GLU A 220 25.07 3.03 14.28
CA GLU A 220 25.91 4.06 14.87
C GLU A 220 25.77 4.01 16.40
N ALA A 221 26.91 3.96 17.09
CA ALA A 221 26.98 3.93 18.54
C ALA A 221 26.39 5.23 19.12
N GLY A 222 25.14 5.18 19.59
CA GLY A 222 24.52 6.30 20.32
C GLY A 222 23.01 6.38 20.31
N GLU A 223 22.31 5.67 19.42
CA GLU A 223 20.84 5.69 19.40
C GLU A 223 20.24 4.54 20.22
N PRO A 224 19.30 4.82 21.15
CA PRO A 224 18.57 3.78 21.83
C PRO A 224 17.58 3.15 20.83
N VAL A 225 18.00 2.05 20.21
CA VAL A 225 17.09 1.14 19.50
C VAL A 225 16.13 0.57 20.54
N SER A 226 14.84 0.90 20.41
CA SER A 226 13.78 0.17 21.09
C SER A 226 13.69 -1.21 20.45
N VAL A 227 14.54 -2.13 20.91
CA VAL A 227 14.44 -3.55 20.56
C VAL A 227 13.11 -4.03 21.13
N LEU A 228 12.10 -4.10 20.28
CA LEU A 228 10.86 -4.82 20.54
C LEU A 228 11.25 -6.28 20.79
N ALA A 229 11.34 -6.65 22.06
CA ALA A 229 11.70 -8.00 22.46
C ALA A 229 10.60 -8.98 22.05
N VAL A 230 10.75 -9.57 20.88
CA VAL A 230 10.23 -10.89 20.53
C VAL A 230 11.35 -11.89 20.83
N GLU A 231 11.03 -13.17 21.09
CA GLU A 231 12.06 -14.22 20.92
C GLU A 231 12.72 -14.00 19.56
N PRO A 232 14.07 -13.98 19.46
CA PRO A 232 14.72 -13.56 18.23
C PRO A 232 14.26 -14.46 17.10
N ALA A 233 13.58 -13.88 16.11
CA ALA A 233 13.34 -14.54 14.85
C ALA A 233 14.71 -14.96 14.30
N VAL A 234 14.79 -16.17 13.76
CA VAL A 234 16.06 -16.73 13.32
C VAL A 234 16.11 -16.59 11.80
N ALA A 235 17.25 -16.16 11.26
CA ALA A 235 17.51 -16.16 9.82
C ALA A 235 17.67 -17.58 9.21
N ASP A 236 17.33 -18.62 9.98
CA ASP A 236 17.44 -20.01 9.53
C ASP A 236 16.28 -20.35 8.58
N VAL A 237 16.61 -20.44 7.30
CA VAL A 237 15.69 -20.80 6.20
C VAL A 237 14.98 -22.15 6.40
N GLU A 238 15.52 -23.05 7.22
CA GLU A 238 14.86 -24.32 7.54
C GLU A 238 13.63 -24.13 8.43
N VAL A 239 13.58 -23.05 9.23
CA VAL A 239 12.40 -22.68 10.02
C VAL A 239 11.23 -22.35 9.08
N ALA A 240 11.50 -21.56 8.02
CA ALA A 240 10.51 -21.22 7.01
C ALA A 240 10.01 -22.48 6.27
N ARG A 241 10.92 -23.36 5.84
CA ARG A 241 10.55 -24.62 5.18
C ARG A 241 9.76 -25.55 6.10
N GLY A 242 10.15 -25.63 7.37
CA GLY A 242 9.45 -26.41 8.39
C GLY A 242 8.01 -25.94 8.59
N ALA A 243 7.77 -24.63 8.65
CA ALA A 243 6.43 -24.06 8.75
C ALA A 243 5.56 -24.39 7.52
N VAL A 244 6.11 -24.30 6.31
CA VAL A 244 5.38 -24.64 5.07
C VAL A 244 5.05 -26.14 5.00
N ARG A 245 6.03 -27.02 5.23
CA ARG A 245 5.83 -28.47 5.19
C ARG A 245 4.91 -28.96 6.32
N GLY A 246 4.98 -28.30 7.48
CA GLY A 246 4.15 -28.59 8.64
C GLY A 246 2.71 -28.08 8.55
N LEU A 247 2.35 -27.34 7.50
CA LEU A 247 0.99 -26.84 7.29
C LEU A 247 0.00 -28.00 7.22
N GLU A 248 -0.96 -28.05 8.14
CA GLU A 248 -2.08 -28.98 8.11
C GLU A 248 -3.39 -28.20 7.95
N GLY A 249 -4.21 -28.59 6.97
CA GLY A 249 -5.51 -27.96 6.73
C GLY A 249 -5.48 -26.78 5.74
N PRO A 250 -6.36 -25.78 5.90
CA PRO A 250 -6.67 -24.78 4.86
C PRO A 250 -5.74 -23.55 4.83
N GLY A 251 -4.65 -23.54 5.61
CA GLY A 251 -3.74 -22.40 5.70
C GLY A 251 -4.42 -21.10 6.14
N LEU A 252 -3.88 -19.96 5.70
CA LEU A 252 -4.44 -18.62 5.99
C LEU A 252 -5.86 -18.43 5.43
N SER A 253 -6.22 -19.17 4.37
CA SER A 253 -7.50 -18.98 3.67
C SER A 253 -8.74 -19.12 4.57
N GLU A 254 -8.70 -19.91 5.63
CA GLU A 254 -9.83 -20.09 6.56
C GLU A 254 -9.57 -19.46 7.94
N SER A 255 -8.54 -18.61 8.06
CA SER A 255 -8.34 -17.81 9.28
C SER A 255 -9.54 -16.90 9.52
N ALA A 256 -10.06 -16.91 10.76
CA ALA A 256 -11.24 -16.13 11.12
C ALA A 256 -11.03 -14.62 10.90
N LEU A 257 -9.83 -14.11 11.21
CA LEU A 257 -9.50 -12.69 11.01
C LEU A 257 -9.40 -12.34 9.52
N TYR A 258 -8.79 -13.21 8.72
CA TYR A 258 -8.72 -13.04 7.27
C TYR A 258 -10.13 -12.98 6.67
N GLN A 259 -11.00 -13.95 7.00
CA GLN A 259 -12.36 -14.02 6.49
C GLN A 259 -13.21 -12.79 6.87
N GLU A 260 -13.07 -12.30 8.11
CA GLU A 260 -13.72 -11.07 8.54
C GLU A 260 -13.26 -9.86 7.71
N LEU A 261 -11.95 -9.69 7.56
CA LEU A 261 -11.37 -8.54 6.88
C LEU A 261 -11.62 -8.58 5.37
N ARG A 262 -11.55 -9.76 4.76
CA ARG A 262 -11.74 -9.99 3.34
C ARG A 262 -13.13 -9.57 2.87
N ALA A 263 -14.15 -9.76 3.71
CA ALA A 263 -15.51 -9.33 3.42
C ALA A 263 -15.71 -7.79 3.45
N LYS A 264 -14.75 -7.03 4.00
CA LYS A 264 -14.84 -5.56 4.14
C LYS A 264 -14.13 -4.78 3.04
N VAL A 265 -13.33 -5.46 2.22
CA VAL A 265 -12.47 -4.89 1.20
C VAL A 265 -12.92 -5.35 -0.19
N ALA A 266 -12.94 -4.44 -1.15
CA ALA A 266 -13.29 -4.76 -2.54
C ALA A 266 -12.31 -5.76 -3.19
N GLU A 267 -12.74 -6.42 -4.26
CA GLU A 267 -11.83 -7.20 -5.11
C GLU A 267 -10.74 -6.33 -5.73
N GLY A 268 -9.57 -6.91 -5.93
CA GLY A 268 -8.43 -6.26 -6.56
C GLY A 268 -7.54 -7.25 -7.30
N HIS A 269 -6.50 -6.73 -7.91
CA HIS A 269 -5.46 -7.49 -8.61
C HIS A 269 -4.39 -7.95 -7.62
N VAL A 270 -4.06 -7.11 -6.64
CA VAL A 270 -3.11 -7.41 -5.54
C VAL A 270 -3.82 -7.20 -4.21
N HIS A 271 -3.51 -8.05 -3.24
CA HIS A 271 -4.04 -7.97 -1.89
C HIS A 271 -2.91 -7.96 -0.86
N LEU A 272 -3.11 -7.22 0.23
CA LEU A 272 -2.23 -7.18 1.38
C LEU A 272 -3.06 -7.52 2.62
N TYR A 273 -2.66 -8.54 3.36
CA TYR A 273 -3.19 -8.88 4.67
C TYR A 273 -2.07 -8.71 5.70
N SER A 274 -2.39 -8.18 6.86
CA SER A 274 -1.48 -8.15 8.01
C SER A 274 -2.27 -8.36 9.30
N SER A 275 -1.81 -9.27 10.15
CA SER A 275 -2.31 -9.42 11.51
C SER A 275 -1.51 -8.54 12.47
N ALA A 276 -2.12 -8.16 13.59
CA ALA A 276 -1.44 -7.32 14.57
C ALA A 276 -0.16 -7.99 15.09
N LEU A 277 0.94 -7.26 15.04
CA LEU A 277 2.20 -7.66 15.67
C LEU A 277 1.98 -7.81 17.18
N LYS A 278 2.27 -8.99 17.71
CA LYS A 278 2.12 -9.31 19.14
C LYS A 278 3.00 -8.45 20.08
N GLY A 279 3.91 -7.62 19.54
CA GLY A 279 4.94 -6.90 20.30
C GLY A 279 4.75 -5.39 20.49
N GLY A 280 3.71 -4.76 19.95
CA GLY A 280 3.61 -3.28 19.93
C GLY A 280 3.11 -2.61 21.22
N ALA A 281 2.90 -3.33 22.31
CA ALA A 281 2.50 -2.72 23.57
C ALA A 281 3.71 -2.10 24.26
N GLU A 282 3.77 -0.76 24.31
CA GLU A 282 4.67 -0.05 25.22
C GLU A 282 4.47 -0.61 26.64
N ALA A 283 5.57 -0.72 27.41
CA ALA A 283 5.56 -1.28 28.76
C ALA A 283 4.48 -0.62 29.64
N GLY A 284 3.32 -1.26 29.76
CA GLY A 284 2.16 -0.77 30.50
C GLY A 284 0.81 -0.82 29.76
N GLU A 285 0.78 -0.93 28.43
CA GLU A 285 -0.49 -1.04 27.67
C GLU A 285 -0.93 -2.50 27.46
N LYS A 286 -2.20 -2.79 27.74
CA LYS A 286 -2.84 -4.08 27.45
C LYS A 286 -3.24 -4.15 25.98
N GLU A 287 -2.51 -4.95 25.20
CA GLU A 287 -2.77 -5.35 23.79
C GLU A 287 -3.08 -4.18 22.82
N SER A 288 -2.41 -4.16 21.66
CA SER A 288 -2.74 -3.20 20.60
C SER A 288 -4.24 -3.28 20.26
N PRO A 289 -4.96 -2.14 20.16
CA PRO A 289 -6.36 -2.16 19.78
C PRO A 289 -6.55 -2.70 18.35
N VAL A 290 -5.55 -2.53 17.48
CA VAL A 290 -5.53 -3.03 16.11
C VAL A 290 -5.44 -4.55 16.13
N ARG A 291 -6.34 -5.24 15.42
CA ARG A 291 -6.34 -6.70 15.26
C ARG A 291 -5.67 -7.13 13.97
N GLY A 292 -5.80 -6.33 12.92
CA GLY A 292 -5.22 -6.58 11.62
C GLY A 292 -5.68 -5.58 10.57
N PHE A 293 -5.12 -5.70 9.38
CA PHE A 293 -5.33 -4.85 8.23
C PHE A 293 -5.47 -5.71 6.98
N MET A 294 -6.36 -5.30 6.09
CA MET A 294 -6.49 -5.87 4.76
C MET A 294 -6.61 -4.74 3.75
N ALA A 295 -5.97 -4.86 2.61
CA ALA A 295 -6.16 -3.97 1.48
C ALA A 295 -6.16 -4.73 0.16
N SER A 296 -6.80 -4.12 -0.84
CA SER A 296 -6.75 -4.53 -2.22
C SER A 296 -6.37 -3.36 -3.10
N LEU A 297 -5.62 -3.68 -4.15
CA LEU A 297 -5.22 -2.76 -5.20
C LEU A 297 -5.87 -3.23 -6.50
N ALA A 298 -6.75 -2.42 -7.08
CA ALA A 298 -7.30 -2.68 -8.41
C ALA A 298 -6.62 -1.76 -9.42
N VAL A 299 -6.21 -2.33 -10.56
CA VAL A 299 -5.45 -1.63 -11.59
C VAL A 299 -6.19 -1.68 -12.91
N GLN A 300 -6.14 -0.56 -13.62
CA GLN A 300 -6.62 -0.34 -14.97
C GLN A 300 -5.53 0.47 -15.69
N SER A 301 -5.53 0.52 -17.02
CA SER A 301 -4.45 1.15 -17.80
C SER A 301 -4.09 2.59 -17.38
N GLU A 302 -5.04 3.37 -16.87
CA GLU A 302 -4.79 4.76 -16.43
C GLU A 302 -5.19 5.03 -14.98
N ARG A 303 -5.60 4.00 -14.23
CA ARG A 303 -6.12 4.18 -12.87
C ARG A 303 -5.72 3.02 -11.98
N MET A 304 -5.20 3.37 -10.82
CA MET A 304 -4.96 2.45 -9.72
C MET A 304 -5.79 2.89 -8.53
N THR A 305 -6.55 1.98 -7.91
CA THR A 305 -7.38 2.26 -6.74
C THR A 305 -7.03 1.34 -5.59
N LEU A 306 -6.92 1.92 -4.39
CA LEU A 306 -6.67 1.24 -3.14
C LEU A 306 -7.96 1.24 -2.30
N ASP A 307 -8.35 0.08 -1.79
CA ASP A 307 -9.40 -0.07 -0.78
C ASP A 307 -8.87 -0.92 0.36
N GLY A 308 -8.97 -0.45 1.59
CA GLY A 308 -8.42 -1.12 2.75
C GLY A 308 -9.25 -0.94 4.00
N PHE A 309 -9.15 -1.90 4.91
CA PHE A 309 -9.83 -1.92 6.18
C PHE A 309 -8.87 -2.34 7.29
N LEU A 310 -8.78 -1.52 8.32
CA LEU A 310 -8.06 -1.80 9.55
C LEU A 310 -9.07 -2.21 10.61
N ALA A 311 -9.01 -3.45 11.08
CA ALA A 311 -9.86 -3.93 12.16
C ALA A 311 -9.30 -3.57 13.53
N SER A 312 -10.18 -3.15 14.42
CA SER A 312 -9.85 -2.81 15.80
C SER A 312 -10.80 -3.51 16.77
N SER A 313 -10.31 -3.85 17.95
CA SER A 313 -11.08 -4.41 19.06
C SER A 313 -11.83 -3.33 19.87
N ARG A 314 -11.39 -2.07 19.74
CA ARG A 314 -11.96 -0.89 20.41
C ARG A 314 -12.09 0.27 19.40
N PRO A 315 -12.98 1.25 19.60
CA PRO A 315 -13.01 2.44 18.76
C PRO A 315 -11.61 3.08 18.67
N LEU A 316 -11.13 3.35 17.45
CA LEU A 316 -9.79 3.91 17.24
C LEU A 316 -9.67 5.35 17.76
N PHE A 317 -10.78 6.09 17.74
CA PHE A 317 -10.88 7.42 18.35
C PHE A 317 -12.04 7.43 19.35
N HIS A 318 -11.82 8.02 20.53
CA HIS A 318 -12.88 8.25 21.50
C HIS A 318 -13.61 9.56 21.16
N GLY A 319 -14.86 9.49 20.69
CA GLY A 319 -15.74 10.66 20.62
C GLY A 319 -16.40 10.92 19.27
N ALA A 320 -17.19 12.00 19.21
CA ALA A 320 -17.86 12.48 18.01
C ALA A 320 -16.83 12.94 16.97
N ASN A 321 -17.09 12.64 15.69
CA ASN A 321 -16.28 13.10 14.58
C ASN A 321 -16.06 14.62 14.67
N ALA A 322 -14.82 15.07 14.53
CA ALA A 322 -14.56 16.49 14.31
C ALA A 322 -15.33 16.95 13.05
N PRO A 323 -15.81 18.20 13.00
CA PRO A 323 -16.56 18.69 11.86
C PRO A 323 -15.66 18.80 10.62
N ALA A 324 -16.26 18.79 9.42
CA ALA A 324 -15.54 19.17 8.21
C ALA A 324 -15.10 20.65 8.31
N SER A 325 -13.97 20.98 7.69
CA SER A 325 -13.48 22.36 7.73
C SER A 325 -14.41 23.30 6.95
N ALA A 326 -14.75 24.45 7.56
CA ALA A 326 -15.54 25.50 6.91
C ALA A 326 -14.83 26.07 5.67
N LEU A 327 -13.49 25.98 5.62
CA LEU A 327 -12.69 26.36 4.45
C LEU A 327 -13.17 25.67 3.18
N LEU A 328 -13.58 24.42 3.30
CA LEU A 328 -13.97 23.62 2.14
C LEU A 328 -15.34 24.03 1.59
N ALA A 329 -16.20 24.65 2.39
CA ALA A 329 -17.56 25.00 1.99
C ALA A 329 -17.64 26.28 1.14
N ASP A 330 -16.71 27.21 1.32
CA ASP A 330 -16.62 28.45 0.53
C ASP A 330 -15.15 28.88 0.38
N SER A 331 -14.51 28.42 -0.69
CA SER A 331 -13.17 28.85 -1.10
C SER A 331 -13.06 28.92 -2.62
N ALA A 332 -11.93 29.41 -3.13
CA ALA A 332 -11.63 29.36 -4.55
C ALA A 332 -11.64 27.89 -5.04
N LEU A 333 -12.26 27.64 -6.19
CA LEU A 333 -12.31 26.34 -6.82
C LEU A 333 -10.98 26.00 -7.52
N GLY A 334 -10.78 24.71 -7.79
CA GLY A 334 -9.59 24.19 -8.49
C GLY A 334 -8.29 24.30 -7.69
N PRO A 335 -8.22 23.82 -6.42
CA PRO A 335 -6.93 23.65 -5.76
C PRO A 335 -6.11 22.56 -6.47
N VAL A 336 -4.79 22.78 -6.59
CA VAL A 336 -3.83 21.79 -7.11
C VAL A 336 -3.37 20.82 -6.02
N ALA A 337 -3.60 21.14 -4.75
CA ALA A 337 -3.50 20.19 -3.65
C ALA A 337 -4.48 20.55 -2.54
N ALA A 338 -4.99 19.54 -1.85
CA ALA A 338 -5.90 19.70 -0.73
C ALA A 338 -5.55 18.68 0.35
N ALA A 339 -5.57 19.10 1.61
CA ALA A 339 -5.47 18.23 2.76
C ALA A 339 -6.53 18.60 3.79
N GLN A 340 -7.10 17.60 4.45
CA GLN A 340 -7.98 17.79 5.60
C GLN A 340 -7.59 16.81 6.69
N LEU A 341 -7.48 17.33 7.91
CA LEU A 341 -7.40 16.55 9.13
C LEU A 341 -8.63 16.86 9.97
N SER A 342 -9.50 15.85 10.15
CA SER A 342 -10.70 15.95 10.98
C SER A 342 -10.60 14.94 12.12
N VAL A 343 -9.85 15.29 13.16
CA VAL A 343 -9.52 14.40 14.28
C VAL A 343 -9.82 15.11 15.60
N PRO A 344 -10.44 14.45 16.59
CA PRO A 344 -10.65 15.04 17.90
C PRO A 344 -9.34 15.56 18.52
N PRO A 345 -9.33 16.74 19.16
CA PRO A 345 -8.12 17.35 19.72
C PRO A 345 -7.36 16.45 20.71
N GLU A 346 -8.08 15.61 21.47
CA GLU A 346 -7.47 14.67 22.40
C GLU A 346 -6.70 13.56 21.69
N GLU A 347 -7.20 13.08 20.54
CA GLU A 347 -6.50 12.07 19.75
C GLU A 347 -5.30 12.68 19.01
N LEU A 348 -5.44 13.91 18.49
CA LEU A 348 -4.31 14.70 17.98
C LEU A 348 -3.24 14.86 19.06
N ALA A 349 -3.65 15.13 20.30
CA ALA A 349 -2.74 15.25 21.42
C ALA A 349 -1.98 13.96 21.72
N LYS A 350 -2.62 12.79 21.60
CA LYS A 350 -1.93 11.50 21.78
C LYS A 350 -0.88 11.28 20.69
N LEU A 351 -1.16 11.66 19.44
CA LEU A 351 -0.20 11.54 18.34
C LEU A 351 1.00 12.46 18.52
N VAL A 352 0.79 13.71 18.94
CA VAL A 352 1.85 14.73 19.02
C VAL A 352 2.63 14.65 20.34
N PHE A 353 1.94 14.40 21.45
CA PHE A 353 2.52 14.45 22.79
C PHE A 353 2.63 13.05 23.43
N GLY A 354 1.97 12.03 22.91
CA GLY A 354 1.85 10.73 23.57
C GLY A 354 0.63 10.63 24.48
N ALA A 355 0.33 9.39 24.89
CA ALA A 355 -0.80 9.09 25.77
C ALA A 355 -0.74 9.88 27.10
N PRO A 356 -1.89 10.22 27.70
CA PRO A 356 -1.92 10.85 29.03
C PRO A 356 -1.10 10.04 30.05
N GLY A 357 -0.14 10.69 30.72
CA GLY A 357 0.75 10.06 31.70
C GLY A 357 1.94 9.29 31.11
N SER A 358 2.17 9.34 29.80
CA SER A 358 3.35 8.70 29.20
C SER A 358 4.63 9.52 29.45
N PRO A 359 5.80 8.86 29.55
CA PRO A 359 7.09 9.55 29.65
C PRO A 359 7.39 10.46 28.43
N LEU A 360 6.84 10.14 27.26
CA LEU A 360 6.91 11.01 26.09
C LEU A 360 6.17 12.33 26.35
N ARG A 361 4.95 12.25 26.88
CA ARG A 361 4.10 13.41 27.15
C ARG A 361 4.73 14.34 28.16
N GLU A 362 5.27 13.80 29.25
CA GLU A 362 5.97 14.58 30.26
C GLU A 362 7.14 15.36 29.64
N ARG A 363 7.98 14.69 28.85
CA ARG A 363 9.13 15.32 28.17
C ARG A 363 8.72 16.41 27.19
N VAL A 364 7.71 16.17 26.35
CA VAL A 364 7.26 17.17 25.37
C VAL A 364 6.61 18.35 26.09
N VAL A 365 5.75 18.10 27.08
CA VAL A 365 5.07 19.15 27.85
C VAL A 365 6.07 20.02 28.61
N GLU A 366 7.07 19.42 29.25
CA GLU A 366 8.12 20.16 29.97
C GLU A 366 8.99 20.99 29.03
N ARG A 367 9.34 20.47 27.86
CA ARG A 367 10.06 21.22 26.81
C ARG A 367 9.26 22.43 26.34
N TRP A 368 7.95 22.32 26.24
CA TRP A 368 7.09 23.44 25.80
C TRP A 368 6.90 24.46 26.92
N ARG A 369 6.68 24.00 28.16
CA ARG A 369 6.56 24.88 29.34
C ARG A 369 7.83 25.67 29.63
N SER A 370 9.01 25.07 29.46
CA SER A 370 10.29 25.79 29.58
C SER A 370 10.49 26.90 28.55
N ARG A 371 9.67 26.92 27.47
CA ARG A 371 9.60 28.00 26.48
C ARG A 371 8.43 28.97 26.73
N GLY A 372 7.77 28.88 27.88
CA GLY A 372 6.60 29.70 28.25
C GLY A 372 5.26 29.19 27.73
N LEU A 373 5.23 28.08 26.98
CA LEU A 373 4.03 27.61 26.31
C LEU A 373 3.21 26.67 27.19
N ASP A 374 1.89 26.80 27.15
CA ASP A 374 0.96 25.82 27.71
C ASP A 374 0.41 24.91 26.60
N PRO A 375 1.04 23.75 26.36
CA PRO A 375 0.63 22.84 25.28
C PRO A 375 -0.78 22.28 25.51
N GLU A 376 -1.23 22.14 26.76
CA GLU A 376 -2.57 21.61 27.05
C GLU A 376 -3.65 22.66 26.79
N ALA A 377 -3.40 23.92 27.12
CA ALA A 377 -4.31 25.01 26.75
C ALA A 377 -4.39 25.19 25.24
N LEU A 378 -3.27 25.06 24.52
CA LEU A 378 -3.25 25.12 23.05
C LEU A 378 -4.01 23.97 22.41
N LEU A 379 -3.86 22.75 22.90
CA LEU A 379 -4.61 21.60 22.42
C LEU A 379 -6.12 21.75 22.67
N LYS A 380 -6.51 22.17 23.88
CA LYS A 380 -7.92 22.44 24.22
C LYS A 380 -8.52 23.57 23.40
N ALA A 381 -7.68 24.50 22.91
CA ALA A 381 -8.09 25.60 22.05
C ALA A 381 -8.40 25.16 20.61
N LEU A 382 -7.96 23.97 20.18
CA LEU A 382 -8.27 23.43 18.85
C LEU A 382 -9.63 22.71 18.88
N ARG A 383 -10.37 22.82 17.77
CA ARG A 383 -11.62 22.06 17.56
C ARG A 383 -11.39 20.72 16.87
N GLY A 384 -10.24 20.53 16.21
CA GLY A 384 -9.88 19.27 15.55
C GLY A 384 -10.13 19.22 14.04
N ASP A 385 -10.63 20.31 13.44
CA ASP A 385 -10.73 20.47 11.99
C ASP A 385 -9.62 21.38 11.47
N VAL A 386 -8.72 20.82 10.66
CA VAL A 386 -7.69 21.54 9.93
C VAL A 386 -7.83 21.25 8.44
N ALA A 387 -7.78 22.27 7.60
CA ALA A 387 -7.72 22.11 6.15
C ALA A 387 -6.60 22.96 5.56
N VAL A 388 -6.01 22.44 4.48
CA VAL A 388 -5.01 23.10 3.66
C VAL A 388 -5.46 23.04 2.21
N LEU A 389 -5.50 24.18 1.54
CA LEU A 389 -5.74 24.28 0.10
C LEU A 389 -4.54 24.99 -0.55
N VAL A 390 -4.05 24.43 -1.64
CA VAL A 390 -2.94 24.98 -2.41
C VAL A 390 -3.43 25.30 -3.81
N TYR A 391 -3.14 26.52 -4.27
CA TYR A 391 -3.51 27.02 -5.58
C TYR A 391 -2.28 27.42 -6.35
N PHE A 392 -2.28 27.18 -7.67
CA PHE A 392 -1.18 27.53 -8.55
C PHE A 392 -1.42 28.88 -9.24
N ASP A 393 -0.46 29.80 -9.16
CA ASP A 393 -0.54 31.09 -9.87
C ASP A 393 0.11 30.97 -11.25
N ALA A 394 -0.66 30.48 -12.23
CA ALA A 394 -0.20 30.33 -13.61
C ALA A 394 0.24 31.65 -14.26
N PRO A 395 -0.50 32.78 -14.16
CA PRO A 395 -0.03 34.07 -14.68
C PRO A 395 1.32 34.50 -14.11
N GLY A 396 1.48 34.46 -12.79
CA GLY A 396 2.73 34.87 -12.14
C GLY A 396 3.89 33.93 -12.48
N PHE A 397 3.63 32.62 -12.53
CA PHE A 397 4.61 31.63 -12.96
C PHE A 397 5.08 31.89 -14.39
N LEU A 398 4.16 32.02 -15.36
CA LEU A 398 4.49 32.24 -16.77
C LEU A 398 5.23 33.57 -16.99
N LYS A 399 4.80 34.62 -16.29
CA LYS A 399 5.51 35.92 -16.30
C LYS A 399 6.94 35.78 -15.79
N SER A 400 7.15 35.14 -14.64
CA SER A 400 8.50 34.94 -14.08
C SER A 400 9.35 34.07 -15.00
N PHE A 401 8.77 33.00 -15.55
CA PHE A 401 9.47 32.09 -16.47
C PHE A 401 9.94 32.80 -17.74
N VAL A 402 9.12 33.65 -18.34
CA VAL A 402 9.50 34.45 -19.52
C VAL A 402 10.58 35.47 -19.20
N GLN A 403 10.57 36.06 -18.00
CA GLN A 403 11.50 37.12 -17.59
C GLN A 403 12.85 36.57 -17.13
N ASN A 404 12.84 35.49 -16.33
CA ASN A 404 14.00 34.97 -15.63
C ASN A 404 14.55 33.66 -16.23
N HIS A 405 13.83 33.06 -17.19
CA HIS A 405 14.17 31.77 -17.81
C HIS A 405 14.36 30.63 -16.80
N ARG A 406 13.72 30.72 -15.63
CA ARG A 406 13.76 29.73 -14.56
C ARG A 406 12.36 29.43 -14.06
N PRO A 407 12.02 28.15 -13.80
CA PRO A 407 10.75 27.79 -13.20
C PRO A 407 10.77 28.21 -11.72
N GLU A 408 9.98 29.24 -11.40
CA GLU A 408 9.75 29.68 -10.03
C GLU A 408 8.30 29.41 -9.67
N PRO A 409 7.99 28.36 -8.89
CA PRO A 409 6.61 28.06 -8.54
C PRO A 409 5.99 29.24 -7.79
N ARG A 410 4.83 29.69 -8.29
CA ARG A 410 4.02 30.71 -7.64
C ARG A 410 2.67 30.11 -7.30
N GLY A 411 2.13 30.51 -6.17
CA GLY A 411 0.88 29.96 -5.68
C GLY A 411 0.45 30.57 -4.37
N THR A 412 -0.70 30.11 -3.91
CA THR A 412 -1.29 30.52 -2.65
C THR A 412 -1.58 29.30 -1.81
N VAL A 413 -1.17 29.34 -0.56
CA VAL A 413 -1.48 28.34 0.45
C VAL A 413 -2.48 28.94 1.42
N LEU A 414 -3.58 28.25 1.62
CA LEU A 414 -4.64 28.62 2.55
C LEU A 414 -4.72 27.51 3.60
N ILE A 415 -4.39 27.82 4.84
CA ILE A 415 -4.49 26.91 5.99
C ILE A 415 -5.57 27.45 6.91
N ASP A 416 -6.43 26.57 7.40
CA ASP A 416 -7.53 26.97 8.24
C ASP A 416 -7.74 25.93 9.34
N ALA A 417 -7.71 26.39 10.60
CA ALA A 417 -7.82 25.56 11.78
C ALA A 417 -8.98 26.04 12.66
N GLY A 418 -9.86 25.13 13.03
CA GLY A 418 -10.96 25.40 13.95
C GLY A 418 -10.48 25.60 15.38
N LEU A 419 -11.04 26.60 16.06
CA LEU A 419 -10.74 26.95 17.43
C LEU A 419 -12.00 26.86 18.31
N THR A 420 -11.80 26.41 19.55
CA THR A 420 -12.76 26.55 20.65
C THR A 420 -12.51 27.84 21.44
N SER A 421 -11.26 28.33 21.45
CA SER A 421 -10.86 29.59 22.08
C SER A 421 -9.67 30.21 21.36
N ALA A 422 -9.74 31.51 21.07
CA ALA A 422 -8.67 32.25 20.41
C ALA A 422 -7.51 32.63 21.36
N GLU A 423 -7.79 32.77 22.65
CA GLU A 423 -6.86 33.39 23.60
C GLU A 423 -5.53 32.64 23.75
N PRO A 424 -5.50 31.29 23.88
CA PRO A 424 -4.22 30.56 23.96
C PRO A 424 -3.39 30.68 22.68
N VAL A 425 -4.05 30.72 21.53
CA VAL A 425 -3.40 30.87 20.22
C VAL A 425 -2.81 32.27 20.07
N LEU A 426 -3.55 33.31 20.45
CA LEU A 426 -3.07 34.69 20.42
C LEU A 426 -1.87 34.90 21.34
N ARG A 427 -1.89 34.32 22.55
CA ARG A 427 -0.74 34.37 23.48
C ARG A 427 0.50 33.71 22.89
N LEU A 428 0.35 32.51 22.32
CA LEU A 428 1.45 31.81 21.63
C LEU A 428 2.03 32.66 20.49
N LEU A 429 1.16 33.27 19.67
CA LEU A 429 1.60 34.11 18.56
C LEU A 429 2.31 35.36 19.05
N ASP A 430 1.76 36.07 20.03
CA ASP A 430 2.38 37.28 20.55
C ASP A 430 3.78 36.97 21.15
N GLU A 431 3.91 35.88 21.92
CA GLU A 431 5.22 35.43 22.45
C GLU A 431 6.21 35.03 21.34
N HIS A 432 5.76 34.32 20.31
CA HIS A 432 6.65 33.83 19.25
C HIS A 432 7.05 34.94 18.26
N LEU A 433 6.16 35.89 18.01
CA LEU A 433 6.38 36.96 17.05
C LEU A 433 7.25 38.08 17.64
N ASP A 434 7.16 38.35 18.94
CA ASP A 434 8.00 39.33 19.64
C ASP A 434 9.52 38.99 19.59
N GLY A 435 9.86 37.71 19.45
CA GLY A 435 11.24 37.22 19.30
C GLY A 435 11.67 36.91 17.86
N SER A 436 10.80 37.09 16.87
CA SER A 436 11.07 36.63 15.50
C SER A 436 11.82 37.67 14.66
N LEU A 437 12.68 37.20 13.75
CA LEU A 437 13.36 38.07 12.76
C LEU A 437 12.39 38.66 11.72
N LEU A 438 11.19 38.10 11.61
CA LEU A 438 10.15 38.53 10.68
C LEU A 438 9.33 39.65 11.33
N ARG A 439 9.25 40.81 10.69
CA ARG A 439 8.45 41.94 11.20
C ARG A 439 6.98 41.74 10.85
N PHE A 440 6.20 41.27 11.81
CA PHE A 440 4.74 41.20 11.66
C PHE A 440 4.10 42.53 12.05
N ARG A 441 3.15 42.99 11.23
CA ARG A 441 2.23 44.06 11.58
C ARG A 441 0.95 43.44 12.11
N ALA A 442 0.71 43.60 13.40
CA ALA A 442 -0.53 43.19 14.04
C ALA A 442 -1.57 44.32 13.97
N GLU A 443 -2.81 43.97 13.63
CA GLU A 443 -3.95 44.88 13.56
C GLU A 443 -5.15 44.21 14.24
N ASN A 444 -5.82 44.94 15.14
CA ASN A 444 -7.10 44.50 15.70
C ASN A 444 -8.18 44.69 14.66
N VAL A 445 -8.90 43.61 14.32
CA VAL A 445 -10.00 43.62 13.36
C VAL A 445 -11.31 43.18 14.01
N PRO A 446 -12.47 43.52 13.45
CA PRO A 446 -13.74 43.04 13.97
C PRO A 446 -13.74 41.51 14.11
N GLY A 447 -13.86 41.01 15.34
CA GLY A 447 -13.91 39.58 15.63
C GLY A 447 -12.56 38.86 15.78
N GLY A 448 -11.42 39.56 15.76
CA GLY A 448 -10.11 38.91 15.91
C GLY A 448 -8.89 39.83 15.80
N LYS A 449 -7.72 39.22 15.64
CA LYS A 449 -6.44 39.90 15.40
C LYS A 449 -5.84 39.38 14.11
N MET A 450 -5.34 40.29 13.29
CA MET A 450 -4.72 39.97 12.02
C MET A 450 -3.24 40.33 12.05
N TYR A 451 -2.40 39.39 11.63
CA TYR A 451 -0.97 39.54 11.52
C TYR A 451 -0.60 39.52 10.05
N ARG A 452 0.14 40.53 9.58
CA ARG A 452 0.63 40.61 8.20
C ARG A 452 2.14 40.67 8.17
N THR A 453 2.76 39.92 7.26
CA THR A 453 4.20 39.99 7.00
C THR A 453 4.51 39.71 5.54
N MET A 454 5.79 39.85 5.17
CA MET A 454 6.32 39.44 3.88
C MET A 454 7.34 38.32 4.10
N LEU A 455 7.06 37.13 3.58
CA LEU A 455 7.97 35.99 3.64
C LEU A 455 8.56 35.74 2.26
N ARG A 456 9.87 35.96 2.09
CA ARG A 456 10.58 35.80 0.80
C ARG A 456 9.90 36.54 -0.37
N GLY A 457 9.31 37.70 -0.10
CA GLY A 457 8.60 38.51 -1.09
C GLY A 457 7.13 38.14 -1.31
N PHE A 458 6.61 37.11 -0.64
CA PHE A 458 5.19 36.75 -0.67
C PHE A 458 4.45 37.32 0.54
N PRO A 459 3.25 37.90 0.36
CA PRO A 459 2.43 38.36 1.47
C PRO A 459 1.90 37.17 2.26
N VAL A 460 2.00 37.27 3.59
CA VAL A 460 1.45 36.29 4.52
C VAL A 460 0.51 37.02 5.46
N GLN A 461 -0.72 36.49 5.58
CA GLN A 461 -1.77 37.02 6.43
C GLN A 461 -2.27 35.91 7.33
N LEU A 462 -2.20 36.12 8.64
CA LEU A 462 -2.76 35.22 9.65
C LEU A 462 -3.89 35.95 10.38
N LEU A 463 -5.11 35.48 10.21
CA LEU A 463 -6.29 35.96 10.94
C LEU A 463 -6.62 34.98 12.06
N VAL A 464 -6.58 35.44 13.30
CA VAL A 464 -7.07 34.66 14.45
C VAL A 464 -8.35 35.29 14.95
N GLY A 465 -9.47 34.65 14.64
CA GLY A 465 -10.80 35.02 15.10
C GLY A 465 -11.27 34.15 16.26
N ALA A 466 -12.48 34.42 16.77
CA ALA A 466 -13.03 33.72 17.93
C ALA A 466 -13.12 32.19 17.78
N GLN A 467 -13.38 31.70 16.57
CA GLN A 467 -13.64 30.28 16.30
C GLN A 467 -12.67 29.65 15.30
N ARG A 468 -11.77 30.42 14.68
CA ARG A 468 -10.88 29.93 13.62
C ARG A 468 -9.57 30.73 13.57
N ALA A 469 -8.50 30.05 13.17
CA ALA A 469 -7.26 30.66 12.72
C ALA A 469 -7.05 30.33 11.24
N THR A 470 -6.95 31.36 10.40
CA THR A 470 -6.79 31.22 8.96
C THR A 470 -5.49 31.89 8.52
N LEU A 471 -4.61 31.12 7.88
CA LEU A 471 -3.37 31.58 7.27
C LEU A 471 -3.54 31.61 5.75
N LEU A 472 -3.26 32.75 5.13
CA LEU A 472 -3.12 32.90 3.69
C LEU A 472 -1.69 33.32 3.39
N ALA A 473 -0.96 32.51 2.62
CA ALA A 473 0.39 32.80 2.18
C ALA A 473 0.47 32.76 0.65
N GLY A 474 0.74 33.89 0.00
CA GLY A 474 0.74 34.02 -1.45
C GLY A 474 -0.17 35.14 -1.94
N GLU A 475 -0.30 35.27 -3.26
CA GLU A 475 -1.10 36.32 -3.90
C GLU A 475 -2.60 36.18 -3.58
N PRO A 476 -3.37 37.27 -3.60
CA PRO A 476 -4.82 37.20 -3.48
C PRO A 476 -5.43 36.31 -4.57
N LEU A 477 -6.40 35.47 -4.20
CA LEU A 477 -7.14 34.61 -5.13
C LEU A 477 -8.28 35.36 -5.85
N ASP A 478 -8.15 36.69 -5.95
CA ASP A 478 -9.17 37.57 -6.50
C ASP A 478 -9.39 37.24 -7.99
N GLY A 479 -10.62 36.90 -8.36
CA GLY A 479 -10.98 36.51 -9.73
C GLY A 479 -11.07 35.01 -9.99
N ARG A 480 -10.67 34.14 -9.05
CA ARG A 480 -11.02 32.71 -9.13
C ARG A 480 -12.48 32.47 -8.75
N PRO A 481 -13.21 31.59 -9.45
CA PRO A 481 -14.55 31.18 -9.03
C PRO A 481 -14.52 30.62 -7.60
N ARG A 482 -15.51 30.98 -6.78
CA ARG A 482 -15.66 30.47 -5.42
C ARG A 482 -16.81 29.47 -5.34
N GLY A 483 -16.70 28.52 -4.42
CA GLY A 483 -17.75 27.53 -4.15
C GLY A 483 -17.33 26.49 -3.11
N ASP A 484 -18.11 25.42 -3.02
CA ASP A 484 -17.88 24.30 -2.12
C ASP A 484 -16.83 23.34 -2.72
N VAL A 485 -15.57 23.58 -2.36
CA VAL A 485 -14.42 22.74 -2.71
C VAL A 485 -14.61 21.32 -2.15
N GLY A 486 -15.12 21.18 -0.93
CA GLY A 486 -15.34 19.87 -0.31
C GLY A 486 -16.31 19.02 -1.13
N ARG A 487 -17.41 19.61 -1.59
CA ARG A 487 -18.38 18.96 -2.47
C ARG A 487 -17.76 18.61 -3.82
N ALA A 488 -17.02 19.52 -4.44
CA ALA A 488 -16.34 19.26 -5.71
C ALA A 488 -15.35 18.08 -5.60
N LEU A 489 -14.63 17.98 -4.48
CA LEU A 489 -13.73 16.86 -4.19
C LEU A 489 -14.49 15.55 -3.97
N ARG A 490 -15.60 15.56 -3.22
CA ARG A 490 -16.46 14.37 -3.03
C ARG A 490 -17.06 13.85 -4.32
N GLU A 491 -17.60 14.74 -5.16
CA GLU A 491 -18.17 14.39 -6.46
C GLU A 491 -17.11 13.77 -7.38
N ARG A 492 -15.86 14.25 -7.30
CA ARG A 492 -14.76 13.78 -8.15
C ARG A 492 -14.10 12.49 -7.66
N LEU A 493 -13.84 12.38 -6.37
CA LEU A 493 -13.10 11.27 -5.76
C LEU A 493 -14.02 10.13 -5.31
N GLY A 494 -15.32 10.40 -5.19
CA GLY A 494 -16.34 9.46 -4.75
C GLY A 494 -16.42 9.32 -3.22
N GLY A 495 -17.61 9.00 -2.71
CA GLY A 495 -17.87 8.81 -1.29
C GLY A 495 -17.84 10.09 -0.46
N GLU A 496 -17.47 9.96 0.82
CA GLU A 496 -17.51 11.03 1.83
C GLU A 496 -16.13 11.65 2.11
N ALA A 497 -15.13 11.43 1.23
CA ALA A 497 -13.78 11.98 1.39
C ALA A 497 -13.83 13.51 1.59
N PHE A 498 -12.91 14.08 2.37
CA PHE A 498 -12.95 15.48 2.80
C PHE A 498 -14.26 15.85 3.54
N GLY A 499 -14.91 14.86 4.16
CA GLY A 499 -16.08 15.01 5.04
C GLY A 499 -15.71 15.07 6.52
N ALA A 500 -16.71 15.14 7.40
CA ALA A 500 -16.48 15.14 8.84
C ALA A 500 -15.94 13.79 9.32
N GLY A 501 -14.85 13.80 10.10
CA GLY A 501 -14.16 12.59 10.56
C GLY A 501 -13.20 11.96 9.54
N HIS A 502 -13.00 12.59 8.38
CA HIS A 502 -12.07 12.12 7.35
C HIS A 502 -10.70 12.80 7.45
N GLN A 503 -9.68 12.02 7.12
CA GLN A 503 -8.29 12.44 7.01
C GLN A 503 -7.89 12.22 5.54
N SER A 504 -7.92 13.30 4.77
CA SER A 504 -7.85 13.22 3.30
C SER A 504 -6.70 14.05 2.76
N LEU A 505 -6.03 13.53 1.73
CA LEU A 505 -4.96 14.21 1.00
C LEU A 505 -5.20 14.04 -0.49
N MET A 506 -4.92 15.09 -1.26
CA MET A 506 -5.03 15.09 -2.71
C MET A 506 -3.96 15.99 -3.32
N ALA A 507 -3.35 15.50 -4.41
CA ALA A 507 -2.55 16.28 -5.35
C ALA A 507 -3.16 16.15 -6.76
N ASP A 508 -3.24 17.26 -7.48
CA ASP A 508 -3.93 17.36 -8.77
C ASP A 508 -3.08 18.13 -9.78
N LEU A 509 -2.28 17.37 -10.53
CA LEU A 509 -1.46 17.88 -11.63
C LEU A 509 -2.29 18.13 -12.89
N GLY A 510 -3.48 17.53 -13.01
CA GLY A 510 -4.48 17.84 -14.02
C GLY A 510 -4.95 19.28 -13.90
N GLN A 511 -5.31 19.71 -12.69
CA GLN A 511 -5.69 21.10 -12.42
C GLN A 511 -4.55 22.08 -12.68
N LEU A 512 -3.31 21.73 -12.32
CA LEU A 512 -2.14 22.56 -12.61
C LEU A 512 -1.98 22.80 -14.12
N ARG A 513 -2.15 21.75 -14.94
CA ARG A 513 -2.10 21.86 -16.41
C ARG A 513 -3.28 22.66 -16.96
N ALA A 514 -4.48 22.44 -16.44
CA ALA A 514 -5.65 23.21 -16.82
C ALA A 514 -5.46 24.71 -16.52
N ASP A 515 -4.89 25.06 -15.36
CA ASP A 515 -4.58 26.43 -14.97
C ASP A 515 -3.55 27.08 -15.92
N LEU A 516 -2.56 26.32 -16.40
CA LEU A 516 -1.58 26.79 -17.40
C LEU A 516 -2.22 27.00 -18.79
N ASP A 517 -3.01 26.03 -19.25
CA ASP A 517 -3.64 26.04 -20.57
C ASP A 517 -4.74 27.12 -20.67
N ALA A 518 -5.39 27.47 -19.55
CA ALA A 518 -6.40 28.52 -19.51
C ALA A 518 -5.86 29.94 -19.73
N GLN A 519 -4.53 30.15 -19.67
CA GLN A 519 -3.94 31.48 -19.80
C GLN A 519 -3.85 31.93 -21.26
N HIS A 520 -4.75 32.82 -21.66
CA HIS A 520 -4.76 33.41 -23.01
C HIS A 520 -3.98 34.72 -23.10
N ALA A 521 -3.78 35.41 -21.97
CA ALA A 521 -3.01 36.64 -21.89
C ALA A 521 -2.39 36.78 -20.49
N VAL A 522 -1.14 37.24 -20.42
CA VAL A 522 -0.44 37.51 -19.16
C VAL A 522 0.10 38.94 -19.19
N PRO A 523 -0.23 39.80 -18.20
CA PRO A 523 0.22 41.18 -18.19
C PRO A 523 1.76 41.32 -18.28
N GLY A 524 2.22 42.07 -19.28
CA GLY A 524 3.65 42.28 -19.53
C GLY A 524 4.35 41.18 -20.34
N VAL A 525 3.59 40.22 -20.89
CA VAL A 525 4.10 39.15 -21.77
C VAL A 525 3.38 39.22 -23.12
N THR A 526 4.12 39.17 -24.23
CA THR A 526 3.53 39.14 -25.58
C THR A 526 2.92 37.77 -25.86
N ALA A 527 1.88 37.71 -26.70
CA ALA A 527 1.20 36.44 -27.04
C ALA A 527 2.16 35.37 -27.59
N GLU A 528 3.13 35.76 -28.43
CA GLU A 528 4.15 34.87 -28.98
C GLU A 528 5.04 34.25 -27.88
N ARG A 529 5.54 35.08 -26.95
CA ARG A 529 6.36 34.60 -25.83
C ARG A 529 5.57 33.73 -24.86
N LEU A 530 4.30 34.07 -24.64
CA LEU A 530 3.39 33.29 -23.81
C LEU A 530 3.20 31.88 -24.41
N ALA A 531 2.88 31.80 -25.69
CA ALA A 531 2.70 30.53 -26.39
C ALA A 531 3.98 29.67 -26.37
N SER A 532 5.14 30.28 -26.58
CA SER A 532 6.43 29.56 -26.48
C SER A 532 6.70 29.05 -25.06
N ALA A 533 6.44 29.87 -24.04
CA ALA A 533 6.62 29.47 -22.64
C ALA A 533 5.67 28.34 -22.25
N GLN A 534 4.39 28.43 -22.59
CA GLN A 534 3.42 27.37 -22.36
C GLN A 534 3.82 26.08 -23.07
N GLY A 535 4.23 26.15 -24.34
CA GLY A 535 4.70 24.98 -25.09
C GLY A 535 5.90 24.29 -24.44
N LEU A 536 6.89 25.07 -23.98
CA LEU A 536 8.07 24.53 -23.30
C LEU A 536 7.72 23.90 -21.94
N VAL A 537 6.95 24.60 -21.11
CA VAL A 537 6.53 24.11 -19.79
C VAL A 537 5.69 22.84 -19.95
N LYS A 538 4.76 22.82 -20.91
CA LYS A 538 3.95 21.65 -21.22
C LYS A 538 4.83 20.48 -21.64
N ALA A 539 5.76 20.67 -22.59
CA ALA A 539 6.67 19.60 -23.00
C ALA A 539 7.48 19.02 -21.82
N VAL A 540 7.90 19.85 -20.85
CA VAL A 540 8.58 19.38 -19.64
C VAL A 540 7.63 18.59 -18.74
N LEU A 541 6.45 19.13 -18.41
CA LEU A 541 5.47 18.43 -17.57
C LEU A 541 5.06 17.09 -18.17
N GLU A 542 4.83 17.05 -19.47
CA GLU A 542 4.42 15.85 -20.20
C GLU A 542 5.52 14.77 -20.26
N ARG A 543 6.79 15.16 -20.22
CA ARG A 543 7.92 14.22 -20.24
C ARG A 543 8.16 13.57 -18.87
N PHE A 544 8.04 14.33 -17.79
CA PHE A 544 8.47 13.91 -16.46
C PHE A 544 7.34 13.48 -15.52
N LEU A 545 6.08 13.89 -15.77
CA LEU A 545 4.97 13.63 -14.86
C LEU A 545 3.81 12.95 -15.61
N PRO A 546 3.76 11.61 -15.64
CA PRO A 546 2.63 10.89 -16.22
C PRO A 546 1.39 10.92 -15.30
N LEU A 547 1.55 11.32 -14.04
CA LEU A 547 0.48 11.42 -13.06
C LEU A 547 -0.47 12.58 -13.37
N ASP A 548 -1.76 12.30 -13.33
CA ASP A 548 -2.84 13.27 -13.41
C ASP A 548 -3.28 13.74 -12.03
N SER A 549 -3.62 12.80 -11.16
CA SER A 549 -4.03 13.09 -9.79
C SER A 549 -3.74 11.91 -8.87
N ALA A 550 -3.53 12.22 -7.60
CA ALA A 550 -3.37 11.25 -6.53
C ALA A 550 -4.25 11.67 -5.35
N PHE A 551 -4.90 10.71 -4.70
CA PHE A 551 -5.61 10.96 -3.46
C PHE A 551 -5.51 9.79 -2.49
N MET A 552 -5.66 10.10 -1.20
CA MET A 552 -5.77 9.14 -0.11
C MET A 552 -6.76 9.68 0.91
N ASP A 553 -7.59 8.80 1.47
CA ASP A 553 -8.61 9.11 2.45
C ASP A 553 -8.63 8.03 3.52
N PHE A 554 -8.55 8.44 4.78
CA PHE A 554 -8.72 7.59 5.94
C PHE A 554 -9.94 8.05 6.73
N SER A 555 -10.82 7.10 7.07
CA SER A 555 -12.06 7.38 7.79
C SER A 555 -12.35 6.31 8.83
N LEU A 556 -13.02 6.72 9.91
CA LEU A 556 -13.54 5.76 10.87
C LEU A 556 -14.68 4.94 10.29
N ALA A 557 -14.74 3.68 10.66
CA ALA A 557 -15.82 2.77 10.30
C ALA A 557 -16.20 1.89 11.51
N GLU A 558 -17.37 1.27 11.47
CA GLU A 558 -17.76 0.34 12.52
C GLU A 558 -16.76 -0.82 12.62
N GLY A 559 -16.23 -1.05 13.83
CA GLY A 559 -15.22 -2.08 14.09
C GLY A 559 -13.81 -1.76 13.59
N GLY A 560 -13.51 -0.50 13.20
CA GLY A 560 -12.17 -0.17 12.70
C GLY A 560 -12.06 1.17 11.96
N ALA A 561 -11.28 1.17 10.88
CA ALA A 561 -11.13 2.29 9.96
C ALA A 561 -10.99 1.81 8.52
N ARG A 562 -11.38 2.68 7.58
CA ARG A 562 -11.26 2.45 6.14
C ARG A 562 -10.17 3.35 5.55
N LEU A 563 -9.36 2.77 4.69
CA LEU A 563 -8.40 3.46 3.85
C LEU A 563 -8.88 3.37 2.40
N LYS A 564 -8.98 4.51 1.72
CA LYS A 564 -9.22 4.57 0.28
C LYS A 564 -8.12 5.40 -0.37
N GLY A 565 -7.75 5.05 -1.58
CA GLY A 565 -6.81 5.85 -2.35
C GLY A 565 -6.95 5.63 -3.82
N GLY A 566 -6.33 6.50 -4.60
CA GLY A 566 -6.26 6.31 -6.03
C GLY A 566 -5.21 7.17 -6.68
N LEU A 567 -4.59 6.60 -7.72
CA LEU A 567 -3.73 7.28 -8.66
C LEU A 567 -4.41 7.25 -10.02
N ARG A 568 -4.35 8.39 -10.72
CA ARG A 568 -4.79 8.51 -12.10
C ARG A 568 -3.62 8.97 -12.94
N LEU A 569 -3.37 8.29 -14.05
CA LEU A 569 -2.42 8.73 -15.07
C LEU A 569 -3.11 9.66 -16.07
N ARG A 570 -2.33 10.50 -16.73
CA ARG A 570 -2.81 11.34 -17.83
C ARG A 570 -3.22 10.46 -19.00
N GLU A 571 -4.29 10.84 -19.68
CA GLU A 571 -4.73 10.17 -20.91
C GLU A 571 -3.60 10.17 -21.97
N GLY A 572 -3.25 8.99 -22.47
CA GLY A 572 -2.13 8.84 -23.40
C GLY A 572 -0.75 9.09 -22.79
N ALA A 573 -0.61 9.10 -21.46
CA ALA A 573 0.69 9.04 -20.81
C ALA A 573 1.45 7.81 -21.33
N ARG A 574 2.62 8.08 -21.94
CA ARG A 574 3.60 7.10 -22.46
C ARG A 574 2.90 5.86 -23.01
N GLY A 575 2.48 5.89 -24.28
CA GLY A 575 1.81 4.75 -24.89
C GLY A 575 2.60 3.47 -24.63
N GLY A 576 2.06 2.58 -23.78
CA GLY A 576 2.69 1.29 -23.51
C GLY A 576 2.85 0.60 -24.85
N GLN A 577 4.06 0.16 -25.18
CA GLN A 577 4.30 -0.46 -26.50
C GLN A 577 3.58 -1.81 -26.64
N GLY A 578 2.83 -2.23 -25.61
CA GLY A 578 2.40 -3.59 -25.41
C GLY A 578 3.64 -4.39 -25.04
N TRP A 579 3.60 -5.06 -23.90
CA TRP A 579 4.63 -6.04 -23.56
C TRP A 579 4.77 -7.02 -24.73
N ARG A 580 5.97 -7.14 -25.30
CA ARG A 580 6.26 -7.96 -26.50
C ARG A 580 7.00 -9.22 -26.13
#